data_AF-X1ABY8-F1
#
_entry.id   AF-X1ABY8-F1
#
_cell.length_a   1.000
_cell.length_b   1.000
_cell.length_c   1.000
_cell.angle_alpha   90.00
_cell.angle_beta   90.00
_cell.angle_gamma   90.00
#
_symmetry.space_group_name_H-M   'P 1'
#
loop_
_entity.id
_entity.type
_entity.pdbx_description
1 polymer ?
#
loop_
_entity_poly.entity_id
_entity_poly.type
_entity_poly.pdbx_seq_one_letter_code
_entity_poly.pdbx_strand_id
1 'polypeptide(L)'
;SFSNPHQILIYLLSGALGFSTCENLGYSFKMGEKSSTMGTSSIFENELLVLILRLLLPIHAICAAYQAVGLVEKHFERKEKSLFSILLPSIILHGSFDFVMMLIGVFTFTFNIVNKWVDVVSFAVALLATIITSCHLKKIWKRQQKRINQFLAAMNEDEEEAPEPTI
;
A
#
# COMPACT_ATOMS: atom_id res chain seq x y z
N SER A 1 -0.16 -22.73 -7.62
CA SER A 1 -0.59 -22.74 -6.20
C SER A 1 0.50 -22.10 -5.37
N PHE A 2 0.17 -21.27 -4.38
CA PHE A 2 1.17 -20.66 -3.49
C PHE A 2 1.58 -21.65 -2.41
N SER A 3 2.89 -21.81 -2.17
CA SER A 3 3.44 -22.72 -1.16
C SER A 3 3.82 -22.00 0.13
N ASN A 4 3.95 -20.68 0.11
CA ASN A 4 4.36 -19.88 1.27
C ASN A 4 3.61 -18.53 1.30
N PRO A 5 3.13 -18.06 2.47
CA PRO A 5 2.43 -16.77 2.59
C PRO A 5 3.26 -15.57 2.10
N HIS A 6 4.58 -15.63 2.20
CA HIS A 6 5.48 -14.59 1.68
C HIS A 6 5.42 -14.47 0.16
N GLN A 7 5.11 -15.54 -0.59
CA GLN A 7 4.96 -15.46 -2.04
C GLN A 7 3.77 -14.59 -2.45
N ILE A 8 2.65 -14.68 -1.71
CA ILE A 8 1.47 -13.83 -1.94
C ILE A 8 1.83 -12.36 -1.70
N LEU A 9 2.54 -12.09 -0.59
CA LEU A 9 2.98 -10.73 -0.26
C LEU A 9 3.91 -10.16 -1.33
N ILE A 10 4.95 -10.90 -1.71
CA ILE A 10 5.92 -10.46 -2.72
C ILE A 10 5.23 -10.22 -4.05
N TYR A 11 4.34 -11.11 -4.48
CA TYR A 11 3.62 -10.97 -5.74
C TYR A 11 2.78 -9.69 -5.78
N LEU A 12 1.98 -9.44 -4.73
CA LEU A 12 1.15 -8.24 -4.64
C LEU A 12 1.97 -6.95 -4.50
N LEU A 13 3.06 -6.98 -3.71
CA LEU A 13 3.95 -5.83 -3.57
C LEU A 13 4.61 -5.48 -4.91
N SER A 14 5.14 -6.46 -5.64
CA SER A 14 5.75 -6.23 -6.95
C SER A 14 4.75 -5.62 -7.94
N GLY A 15 3.52 -6.13 -7.97
CA GLY A 15 2.46 -5.57 -8.81
C GLY A 15 2.11 -4.12 -8.44
N ALA A 16 1.95 -3.84 -7.15
CA ALA A 16 1.64 -2.49 -6.68
C ALA A 16 2.78 -1.50 -6.88
N LEU A 17 4.04 -1.93 -6.72
CA LEU A 17 5.21 -1.10 -7.01
C LEU A 17 5.29 -0.78 -8.51
N GLY A 18 5.10 -1.78 -9.39
CA GLY A 18 5.04 -1.55 -10.83
C GLY A 18 3.92 -0.58 -11.23
N PHE A 19 2.72 -0.76 -10.67
CA PHE A 19 1.60 0.16 -10.88
C PHE A 19 1.92 1.58 -10.38
N SER A 20 2.50 1.71 -9.18
CA SER A 20 2.93 2.99 -8.62
C SER A 20 3.97 3.69 -9.50
N THR A 21 4.93 2.95 -10.04
CA THR A 21 5.92 3.48 -10.98
C THR A 21 5.25 4.00 -12.24
N CYS A 22 4.36 3.22 -12.88
CA CYS A 22 3.63 3.65 -14.07
C CYS A 22 2.78 4.90 -13.81
N GLU A 23 2.10 4.94 -12.67
CA GLU A 23 1.29 6.08 -12.26
C GLU A 23 2.16 7.34 -12.05
N ASN A 24 3.25 7.22 -11.30
CA ASN A 24 4.16 8.34 -11.01
C ASN A 24 4.78 8.91 -12.30
N LEU A 25 5.17 8.05 -13.25
CA LEU A 25 5.61 8.49 -14.58
C LEU A 25 4.51 9.27 -15.31
N GLY A 26 3.26 8.80 -15.23
CA GLY A 26 2.11 9.49 -15.80
C GLY A 26 1.92 10.90 -15.24
N TYR A 27 2.17 11.11 -13.95
CA TYR A 27 2.11 12.45 -13.35
C TYR A 27 3.26 13.36 -13.80
N SER A 28 4.50 12.85 -13.81
CA SER A 28 5.65 13.65 -14.26
C SER A 28 5.50 14.08 -15.72
N PHE A 29 5.14 13.15 -16.62
CA PHE A 29 5.03 13.47 -18.04
C PHE A 29 3.80 14.31 -18.42
N LYS A 30 2.69 14.24 -17.66
CA LYS A 30 1.51 15.10 -17.89
C LYS A 30 1.66 16.50 -17.28
N MET A 31 2.54 16.68 -16.31
CA MET A 31 2.79 18.00 -15.69
C MET A 31 3.67 18.90 -16.57
N GLY A 32 4.55 18.31 -17.38
CA GLY A 32 5.39 19.00 -18.37
C GLY A 32 4.60 19.78 -19.44
N GLU A 33 3.32 19.44 -19.69
CA GLU A 33 2.46 20.17 -20.62
C GLU A 33 1.81 21.43 -20.01
N LYS A 34 1.82 21.61 -18.68
CA LYS A 34 1.05 22.68 -17.99
C LYS A 34 1.85 23.55 -17.02
N SER A 35 3.12 23.25 -16.76
CA SER A 35 3.94 23.98 -15.78
C SER A 35 4.65 25.21 -16.37
N SER A 36 3.91 26.30 -16.58
CA SER A 36 4.48 27.64 -16.84
C SER A 36 4.27 28.64 -15.70
N THR A 37 3.84 28.21 -14.51
CA THR A 37 3.34 29.14 -13.47
C THR A 37 3.83 28.92 -12.02
N MET A 38 4.91 28.18 -11.78
CA MET A 38 5.64 28.26 -10.50
C MET A 38 7.08 28.73 -10.75
N GLY A 39 7.44 29.85 -10.12
CA GLY A 39 8.63 30.64 -10.43
C GLY A 39 9.98 29.93 -10.26
N THR A 40 10.97 30.49 -10.95
CA THR A 40 12.45 30.31 -10.89
C THR A 40 13.06 28.91 -10.88
N SER A 41 12.35 27.85 -10.51
CA SER A 41 12.81 26.47 -10.56
C SER A 41 12.57 25.88 -11.94
N SER A 42 13.51 25.08 -12.44
CA SER A 42 13.35 24.38 -13.71
C SER A 42 12.19 23.37 -13.63
N ILE A 43 11.50 23.13 -14.76
CA ILE A 43 10.43 22.11 -14.86
C ILE A 43 10.94 20.76 -14.34
N PHE A 44 12.19 20.44 -14.64
CA PHE A 44 12.89 19.24 -14.19
C PHE A 44 12.99 19.11 -12.66
N GLU A 45 13.33 20.20 -11.94
CA GLU A 45 13.40 20.18 -10.47
C GLU A 45 12.05 19.87 -9.84
N ASN A 46 10.97 20.44 -10.35
CA ASN A 46 9.62 20.21 -9.84
C ASN A 46 9.15 18.77 -10.11
N GLU A 47 9.42 18.24 -11.30
CA GLU A 47 9.09 16.84 -11.64
C GLU A 47 9.87 15.85 -10.77
N LEU A 48 11.16 16.09 -10.56
CA LEU A 48 12.00 15.26 -9.70
C LEU A 48 11.54 15.32 -8.23
N LEU A 49 11.21 16.50 -7.73
CA LEU A 49 10.68 16.68 -6.37
C LEU A 49 9.38 15.91 -6.19
N VAL A 50 8.44 16.01 -7.13
CA VAL A 50 7.18 15.25 -7.09
C VAL A 50 7.45 13.74 -7.08
N LEU A 51 8.41 13.27 -7.88
CA LEU A 51 8.80 11.85 -7.91
C LEU A 51 9.33 11.38 -6.54
N ILE A 52 10.21 12.18 -5.91
CA ILE A 52 10.79 11.89 -4.59
C ILE A 52 9.69 11.87 -3.52
N LEU A 53 8.80 12.87 -3.50
CA LEU A 53 7.72 12.93 -2.52
C LEU A 53 6.78 11.73 -2.63
N ARG A 54 6.52 11.22 -3.84
CA ARG A 54 5.70 10.03 -4.07
C ARG A 54 6.41 8.74 -3.70
N LEU A 55 7.73 8.66 -3.86
CA LEU A 55 8.53 7.53 -3.39
C LEU A 55 8.44 7.38 -1.85
N LEU A 56 8.34 8.50 -1.12
CA LEU A 56 8.22 8.52 0.34
C LEU A 56 6.83 8.13 0.84
N LEU A 57 5.83 8.05 -0.03
CA LEU A 57 4.44 7.75 0.30
C LEU A 57 4.00 6.45 -0.41
N PRO A 58 4.51 5.27 0.01
CA PRO A 58 4.25 3.98 -0.65
C PRO A 58 2.85 3.42 -0.34
N ILE A 59 1.80 4.22 -0.54
CA ILE A 59 0.42 3.87 -0.20
C ILE A 59 -0.04 2.62 -0.96
N HIS A 60 0.40 2.43 -2.21
CA HIS A 60 0.09 1.25 -3.02
C HIS A 60 0.70 -0.02 -2.42
N ALA A 61 1.93 0.06 -1.93
CA ALA A 61 2.59 -1.06 -1.27
C ALA A 61 1.87 -1.42 0.03
N ILE A 62 1.41 -0.43 0.80
CA ILE A 62 0.62 -0.66 2.02
C ILE A 62 -0.72 -1.31 1.67
N CYS A 63 -1.40 -0.83 0.63
CA CYS A 63 -2.66 -1.39 0.14
C CYS A 63 -2.51 -2.84 -0.34
N ALA A 64 -1.44 -3.15 -1.08
CA ALA A 64 -1.09 -4.50 -1.50
C ALA A 64 -0.83 -5.42 -0.30
N ALA A 65 -0.14 -4.93 0.73
CA ALA A 65 0.11 -5.72 1.93
C ALA A 65 -1.18 -5.99 2.74
N TYR A 66 -2.14 -5.07 2.78
CA TYR A 66 -3.48 -5.35 3.34
C TYR A 66 -4.22 -6.45 2.56
N GLN A 67 -4.18 -6.40 1.22
CA GLN A 67 -4.77 -7.45 0.38
C GLN A 67 -4.05 -8.79 0.60
N ALA A 68 -2.73 -8.77 0.75
CA ALA A 68 -1.93 -9.95 1.01
C ALA A 68 -2.33 -10.64 2.31
N VAL A 69 -2.57 -9.88 3.38
CA VAL A 69 -3.11 -10.44 4.64
C VAL A 69 -4.42 -11.19 4.40
N GLY A 70 -5.37 -10.56 3.71
CA GLY A 70 -6.67 -11.17 3.45
C GLY A 70 -6.60 -12.42 2.57
N LEU A 71 -5.72 -12.42 1.56
CA LEU A 71 -5.48 -13.60 0.71
C LEU A 71 -4.77 -14.72 1.47
N VAL A 72 -3.82 -14.41 2.34
CA VAL A 72 -3.14 -15.40 3.17
C VAL A 72 -4.14 -16.08 4.12
N GLU A 73 -5.02 -15.31 4.78
CA GLU A 73 -6.08 -15.87 5.63
C GLU A 73 -7.04 -16.76 4.83
N LYS A 74 -7.36 -16.38 3.59
CA LYS A 74 -8.23 -17.18 2.72
C LYS A 74 -7.55 -18.48 2.25
N HIS A 75 -6.29 -18.41 1.84
CA HIS A 75 -5.58 -19.52 1.20
C HIS A 75 -4.98 -20.52 2.20
N PHE A 76 -4.37 -20.03 3.28
CA PHE A 76 -3.66 -20.89 4.25
C PHE A 76 -4.51 -21.23 5.48
N GLU A 77 -5.31 -20.29 5.99
CA GLU A 77 -6.16 -20.54 7.17
C GLU A 77 -7.55 -21.08 6.80
N ARG A 78 -7.82 -21.31 5.50
CA ARG A 78 -9.11 -21.77 4.93
C ARG A 78 -10.32 -20.96 5.43
N LYS A 79 -10.11 -19.68 5.76
CA LYS A 79 -11.22 -18.81 6.17
C LYS A 79 -12.05 -18.41 4.96
N GLU A 80 -13.36 -18.50 5.09
CA GLU A 80 -14.26 -17.98 4.08
C GLU A 80 -14.18 -16.45 4.06
N LYS A 81 -13.44 -15.93 3.08
CA LYS A 81 -13.37 -14.50 2.79
C LYS A 81 -13.82 -14.22 1.35
N SER A 82 -14.82 -13.36 1.23
CA SER A 82 -15.20 -12.79 -0.06
C SER A 82 -14.08 -11.89 -0.59
N LEU A 83 -13.94 -11.81 -1.92
CA LEU A 83 -12.97 -10.90 -2.54
C LEU A 83 -13.20 -9.45 -2.11
N PHE A 84 -14.47 -9.05 -1.99
CA PHE A 84 -14.84 -7.74 -1.50
C PHE A 84 -14.27 -7.45 -0.10
N SER A 85 -14.37 -8.39 0.85
CA SER A 85 -13.82 -8.20 2.20
C SER A 85 -12.29 -8.07 2.22
N ILE A 86 -11.59 -8.63 1.23
CA ILE A 86 -10.12 -8.53 1.10
C ILE A 86 -9.74 -7.17 0.49
N LEU A 87 -10.50 -6.70 -0.51
CA LEU A 87 -10.22 -5.46 -1.23
C LEU A 87 -10.68 -4.20 -0.50
N LEU A 88 -11.79 -4.28 0.23
CA LEU A 88 -12.43 -3.15 0.92
C LEU A 88 -11.48 -2.30 1.77
N PRO A 89 -10.64 -2.85 2.67
CA PRO A 89 -9.74 -2.02 3.48
C PRO A 89 -8.75 -1.22 2.63
N SER A 90 -8.26 -1.80 1.54
CA SER A 90 -7.34 -1.13 0.62
C SER A 90 -8.05 -0.06 -0.22
N ILE A 91 -9.29 -0.32 -0.65
CA ILE A 91 -10.11 0.68 -1.37
C ILE A 91 -10.38 1.89 -0.46
N ILE A 92 -10.78 1.66 0.78
CA ILE A 92 -11.04 2.74 1.75
C ILE A 92 -9.75 3.50 2.04
N LEU A 93 -8.64 2.80 2.31
CA LEU A 93 -7.36 3.42 2.62
C LEU A 93 -6.84 4.28 1.46
N HIS A 94 -6.76 3.72 0.26
CA HIS A 94 -6.30 4.43 -0.93
C HIS A 94 -7.26 5.57 -1.31
N GLY A 95 -8.57 5.29 -1.37
CA GLY A 95 -9.57 6.28 -1.77
C GLY A 95 -9.67 7.46 -0.81
N SER A 96 -9.56 7.21 0.50
CA SER A 96 -9.52 8.29 1.49
C SER A 96 -8.24 9.13 1.40
N PHE A 97 -7.09 8.50 1.15
CA PHE A 97 -5.84 9.20 0.92
C PHE A 97 -5.94 10.16 -0.27
N ASP A 98 -6.39 9.66 -1.43
CA ASP A 98 -6.57 10.46 -2.63
C ASP A 98 -7.59 11.57 -2.44
N PHE A 99 -8.71 11.27 -1.78
CA PHE A 99 -9.76 12.24 -1.50
C PHE A 99 -9.24 13.41 -0.65
N VAL A 100 -8.47 13.14 0.40
CA VAL A 100 -7.87 14.19 1.24
C VAL A 100 -6.87 15.03 0.44
N MET A 101 -5.99 14.41 -0.34
CA MET A 101 -5.02 15.13 -1.16
C MET A 101 -5.70 15.99 -2.24
N MET A 102 -6.77 15.47 -2.85
CA MET A 102 -7.60 16.21 -3.81
C MET A 102 -8.30 17.40 -3.15
N LEU A 103 -8.91 17.21 -1.97
CA LEU A 103 -9.57 18.30 -1.24
C LEU A 103 -8.61 19.44 -0.92
N ILE A 104 -7.40 19.10 -0.45
CA ILE A 104 -6.33 20.08 -0.22
C ILE A 104 -6.02 20.83 -1.51
N GLY A 105 -5.82 20.12 -2.63
CA GLY A 105 -5.54 20.73 -3.93
C GLY A 105 -6.64 21.69 -4.40
N VAL A 106 -7.91 21.26 -4.31
CA VAL A 106 -9.07 22.09 -4.67
C VAL A 106 -9.16 23.32 -3.77
N PHE A 107 -8.94 23.17 -2.47
CA PHE A 107 -8.97 24.28 -1.52
C PHE A 107 -7.88 25.32 -1.82
N THR A 108 -6.63 24.87 -1.99
CA THR A 108 -5.49 25.74 -2.34
C THR A 108 -5.74 26.49 -3.64
N PHE A 109 -6.28 25.81 -4.66
CA PHE A 109 -6.61 26.41 -5.95
C PHE A 109 -7.75 27.44 -5.85
N THR A 110 -8.85 27.08 -5.19
CA THR A 110 -10.06 27.92 -5.10
C THR A 110 -9.82 29.22 -4.35
N PHE A 111 -9.03 29.18 -3.27
CA PHE A 111 -8.74 30.35 -2.46
C PHE A 111 -7.45 31.07 -2.84
N ASN A 112 -6.79 30.64 -3.94
CA ASN A 112 -5.52 31.19 -4.42
C ASN A 112 -4.46 31.31 -3.31
N ILE A 113 -4.37 30.28 -2.47
CA ILE A 113 -3.45 30.26 -1.33
C ILE A 113 -2.08 29.83 -1.84
N VAL A 114 -1.24 30.79 -2.21
CA VAL A 114 0.15 30.53 -2.60
C VAL A 114 1.03 30.53 -1.36
N ASN A 115 0.88 29.50 -0.52
CA ASN A 115 1.63 29.38 0.73
C ASN A 115 2.35 28.03 0.83
N LYS A 116 3.69 28.08 0.84
CA LYS A 116 4.57 26.90 1.01
C LYS A 116 4.22 26.08 2.27
N TRP A 117 3.67 26.72 3.30
CA TRP A 117 3.24 26.02 4.51
C TRP A 117 2.10 25.04 4.26
N VAL A 118 1.22 25.29 3.28
CA VAL A 118 0.14 24.36 2.92
C VAL A 118 0.73 23.08 2.33
N ASP A 119 1.71 23.18 1.44
CA ASP A 119 2.38 22.00 0.86
C ASP A 119 3.11 21.19 1.92
N VAL A 120 3.84 21.86 2.83
CA VAL A 120 4.55 21.22 3.95
C VAL A 120 3.58 20.51 4.88
N VAL A 121 2.47 21.16 5.27
CA VAL A 121 1.45 20.56 6.13
C VAL A 121 0.78 19.37 5.44
N SER A 122 0.46 19.50 4.16
CA SER A 122 -0.17 18.43 3.38
C SER A 122 0.74 17.20 3.27
N PHE A 123 2.03 17.43 3.01
CA PHE A 123 3.02 16.36 3.02
C PHE A 123 3.18 15.74 4.41
N ALA A 124 3.20 16.54 5.48
CA ALA A 124 3.29 16.02 6.84
C ALA A 124 2.07 15.16 7.21
N VAL A 125 0.86 15.57 6.81
CA VAL A 125 -0.37 14.79 7.00
C VAL A 125 -0.29 13.46 6.24
N ALA A 126 0.11 13.49 4.97
CA ALA A 126 0.27 12.29 4.16
C ALA A 126 1.30 11.32 4.78
N LEU A 127 2.45 11.85 5.21
CA LEU A 127 3.51 11.06 5.85
C LEU A 127 3.04 10.44 7.17
N LEU A 128 2.34 11.21 8.01
CA LEU A 128 1.76 10.70 9.26
C LEU A 128 0.76 9.56 8.98
N ALA A 129 -0.13 9.73 8.00
CA ALA A 129 -1.07 8.70 7.59
C ALA A 129 -0.35 7.43 7.13
N THR A 130 0.70 7.56 6.31
CA THR A 130 1.55 6.44 5.87
C THR A 130 2.23 5.73 7.05
N ILE A 131 2.78 6.47 8.01
CA ILE A 131 3.45 5.89 9.19
C ILE A 131 2.45 5.13 10.06
N ILE A 132 1.30 5.73 10.37
CA ILE A 132 0.26 5.13 11.21
C ILE A 132 -0.25 3.84 10.57
N THR A 133 -0.57 3.88 9.28
CA THR A 133 -1.10 2.73 8.54
C THR A 133 -0.06 1.62 8.39
N SER A 134 1.22 1.96 8.17
CA SER A 134 2.33 1.00 8.15
C SER A 134 2.54 0.33 9.50
N CYS A 135 2.49 1.09 10.60
CA CYS A 135 2.58 0.56 11.96
C CYS A 135 1.42 -0.39 12.28
N HIS A 136 0.20 -0.02 11.88
CA HIS A 136 -0.98 -0.88 12.04
C HIS A 136 -0.85 -2.17 11.23
N LEU A 137 -0.46 -2.07 9.96
CA LEU A 137 -0.23 -3.21 9.08
C LEU A 137 0.86 -4.14 9.63
N LYS A 138 1.98 -3.60 10.14
CA LYS A 138 3.04 -4.40 10.78
C LYS A 138 2.51 -5.21 11.96
N LYS A 139 1.63 -4.62 12.79
CA LYS A 139 0.99 -5.32 13.90
C LYS A 139 0.08 -6.45 13.39
N ILE A 140 -0.71 -6.20 12.35
CA ILE A 140 -1.56 -7.22 11.73
C ILE A 140 -0.70 -8.35 11.17
N TRP A 141 0.33 -8.03 10.37
CA TRP A 141 1.21 -9.01 9.75
C TRP A 141 1.88 -9.92 10.79
N LYS A 142 2.40 -9.35 11.88
CA LYS A 142 2.97 -10.14 12.97
C LYS A 142 1.97 -11.12 13.58
N ARG A 143 0.71 -10.72 13.75
CA ARG A 143 -0.34 -11.61 14.26
C ARG A 143 -0.64 -12.73 13.27
N GLN A 144 -0.69 -12.42 11.98
CA GLN A 144 -0.88 -13.42 10.92
C GLN A 144 0.26 -14.44 10.90
N GLN A 145 1.52 -13.98 10.93
CA GLN A 145 2.67 -14.88 10.94
C GLN A 145 2.62 -15.85 12.12
N LYS A 146 2.24 -15.36 13.31
CA LYS A 146 2.11 -16.22 14.49
C LYS A 146 1.06 -17.32 14.29
N ARG A 147 -0.09 -16.99 13.71
CA ARG A 147 -1.17 -17.95 13.44
C ARG A 147 -0.76 -19.02 12.44
N ILE A 148 -0.10 -18.61 11.35
CA ILE A 148 0.38 -19.54 10.33
C ILE A 148 1.41 -20.49 10.92
N ASN A 149 2.36 -19.99 11.71
CA ASN A 149 3.37 -20.83 12.35
C ASN A 149 2.72 -21.86 13.31
N GLN A 150 1.69 -21.46 14.05
CA GLN A 150 0.93 -22.38 14.92
C GLN A 150 0.19 -23.44 14.11
N PHE A 151 -0.44 -23.05 12.99
CA PHE A 151 -1.13 -23.97 12.10
C PHE A 151 -0.19 -24.99 11.46
N LEU A 152 0.99 -24.55 10.99
CA LEU A 152 2.00 -25.43 10.42
C LEU A 152 2.59 -26.39 11.46
N ALA A 153 2.77 -25.94 12.71
CA ALA A 153 3.23 -26.81 13.79
C ALA A 153 2.22 -27.94 14.08
N ALA A 154 0.93 -27.61 14.18
CA ALA A 154 -0.12 -28.60 14.41
C ALA A 154 -0.22 -29.64 13.28
N MET A 155 -0.07 -29.21 12.01
CA MET A 155 -0.08 -30.15 10.88
C MET A 155 1.09 -31.14 10.91
N ASN A 156 2.27 -30.71 11.38
CA ASN A 156 3.43 -31.59 11.48
C ASN A 156 3.26 -32.62 12.62
N GLU A 157 2.63 -32.23 13.74
CA GLU A 157 2.30 -33.15 14.84
C GLU A 157 1.31 -34.23 14.37
N ASP A 158 0.26 -33.85 13.62
CA ASP A 158 -0.72 -34.79 13.08
C ASP A 158 -0.11 -35.80 12.07
N GLU A 159 0.92 -35.39 11.31
CA GLU A 159 1.62 -36.26 10.35
C GLU A 159 2.53 -37.28 11.06
N GLU A 160 3.13 -36.91 12.20
CA GLU A 160 3.95 -37.82 13.02
C GLU A 160 3.11 -38.87 13.74
N GLU A 161 1.86 -38.55 14.09
CA GLU A 161 0.93 -39.49 14.75
C GLU A 161 0.18 -40.43 13.78
N ALA A 162 0.33 -40.25 12.46
CA ALA A 162 -0.37 -41.08 11.47
C ALA A 162 0.17 -42.53 11.50
N PRO A 163 -0.68 -43.54 11.77
CA PRO A 163 -0.24 -44.93 11.86
C PRO A 163 0.34 -45.41 10.52
N GLU A 164 1.46 -46.14 10.57
CA GLU A 164 2.06 -46.74 9.37
C GLU A 164 1.01 -47.57 8.62
N PRO A 165 0.92 -47.44 7.28
CA PRO A 165 -0.03 -48.21 6.50
C PRO A 165 0.27 -49.70 6.69
N THR A 166 -0.70 -50.42 7.26
CA THR A 166 -0.62 -51.88 7.39
C THR A 166 -0.71 -52.47 5.98
N ILE A 167 0.42 -53.03 5.52
CA ILE A 167 0.57 -53.71 4.21
C ILE A 167 -0.09 -55.08 4.26
#